data_AF-A0A2N0L432-F1
#
_entry.id   AF-A0A2N0L432-F1
#
_cell.length_a   1.000
_cell.length_b   1.000
_cell.length_c   1.000
_cell.angle_alpha   90.00
_cell.angle_beta   90.00
_cell.angle_gamma   90.00
#
_symmetry.space_group_name_H-M   'P 1'
#
loop_
_entity.id
_entity.type
_entity.pdbx_description
1 polymer ?
#
loop_
_entity_poly.entity_id
_entity_poly.type
_entity_poly.pdbx_seq_one_letter_code
_entity_poly.pdbx_strand_id
1 'polypeptide(L)' 'MDEELEAETCVICGDTLDEVHQASCQLCGGKFHQPWSEESQVPQCGRIGSHEEALAIVFLCDDCFYGRRP' A
#
# COMPACT_ATOMS: atom_id res chain seq x y z
N MET A 1 11.70 27.90 -5.20
CA MET A 1 11.20 26.92 -6.17
C MET A 1 10.46 25.95 -5.30
N ASP A 2 9.17 26.22 -5.10
CA ASP A 2 8.33 25.40 -4.24
C ASP A 2 8.02 24.13 -5.05
N GLU A 3 8.72 23.04 -4.74
CA GLU A 3 8.36 21.72 -5.22
C GLU A 3 7.00 21.39 -4.58
N GLU A 4 5.91 21.66 -5.29
CA GLU A 4 4.61 21.05 -5.03
C GLU A 4 4.80 19.54 -5.15
N LEU A 5 5.10 18.88 -4.03
CA LEU A 5 5.11 17.43 -3.91
C LEU A 5 3.70 16.96 -4.28
N GLU A 6 3.55 16.42 -5.48
CA GLU A 6 2.29 15.82 -5.93
C GLU A 6 1.86 14.79 -4.89
N ALA A 7 0.72 15.04 -4.24
CA ALA A 7 0.22 14.17 -3.21
C ALA A 7 -0.08 12.79 -3.82
N GLU A 8 0.62 11.76 -3.34
CA GLU A 8 0.46 10.41 -3.85
C GLU A 8 -0.96 9.88 -3.55
N THR A 9 -1.51 9.09 -4.46
CA THR A 9 -2.87 8.55 -4.35
C THR A 9 -2.86 7.04 -4.17
N CYS A 10 -3.81 6.55 -3.37
CA CYS A 10 -3.98 5.13 -3.13
C CYS A 10 -4.47 4.45 -4.40
N VAL A 11 -3.76 3.41 -4.83
CA VAL A 11 -4.05 2.69 -6.07
C VAL A 11 -5.30 1.80 -5.99
N ILE A 12 -5.93 1.71 -4.82
CA ILE A 12 -7.12 0.91 -4.55
C ILE A 12 -8.37 1.77 -4.38
N CYS A 13 -8.34 2.78 -3.50
CA CYS A 13 -9.51 3.65 -3.27
C CYS A 13 -9.46 5.00 -4.00
N GLY A 14 -8.29 5.41 -4.51
CA GLY A 14 -8.10 6.69 -5.18
C GLY A 14 -7.91 7.89 -4.24
N ASP A 15 -8.11 7.73 -2.93
CA ASP A 15 -7.91 8.80 -1.95
C ASP A 15 -6.42 9.12 -1.74
N THR A 16 -6.14 10.32 -1.25
CA THR A 16 -4.78 10.77 -0.93
C THR A 16 -4.14 9.89 0.14
N LEU A 17 -2.86 9.58 -0.05
CA LEU A 17 -2.02 8.91 0.93
C LEU A 17 -1.40 9.94 1.86
N ASP A 18 -1.33 9.61 3.15
CA ASP A 18 -0.42 10.31 4.05
C ASP A 18 1.00 9.75 3.88
N GLU A 19 2.00 10.44 4.44
CA GLU A 19 3.40 10.03 4.29
C GLU A 19 3.76 8.79 5.13
N VAL A 20 2.94 8.43 6.12
CA VAL A 20 3.26 7.47 7.18
C VAL A 20 2.61 6.11 6.95
N HIS A 21 1.29 6.06 6.79
CA HIS A 21 0.43 4.89 6.68
C HIS A 21 0.24 4.42 5.24
N GLN A 22 1.35 4.25 4.53
CA GLN A 22 1.37 3.80 3.15
C GLN A 22 2.44 2.74 2.90
N ALA A 23 2.18 1.86 1.94
CA ALA A 23 3.15 0.90 1.43
C ALA A 23 3.10 0.84 -0.09
N SER A 24 4.18 0.40 -0.72
CA SER A 24 4.23 0.16 -2.17
C SER A 24 3.98 -1.32 -2.47
N CYS A 25 3.04 -1.61 -3.37
CA CYS A 25 2.79 -2.98 -3.80
C CYS A 25 4.00 -3.50 -4.59
N GLN A 26 4.59 -4.60 -4.14
CA GLN A 26 5.76 -5.19 -4.79
C GLN A 26 5.45 -5.88 -6.13
N LEU A 27 4.16 -6.09 -6.47
CA LEU A 27 3.77 -6.65 -7.75
C LEU A 27 3.53 -5.56 -8.80
N CYS A 28 2.73 -4.54 -8.49
CA CYS A 28 2.34 -3.52 -9.48
C CYS A 28 3.01 -2.14 -9.30
N GLY A 29 3.78 -1.95 -8.23
CA GLY A 29 4.43 -0.68 -7.91
C GLY A 29 3.52 0.42 -7.33
N GLY A 30 2.19 0.25 -7.39
CA GLY A 30 1.24 1.23 -6.87
C GLY A 30 1.28 1.33 -5.34
N LYS A 31 1.13 2.55 -4.81
CA LYS A 31 1.04 2.78 -3.36
C LYS A 31 -0.38 2.58 -2.82
N PHE A 32 -0.51 2.15 -1.58
CA PHE A 32 -1.80 1.89 -0.94
C PHE A 32 -1.76 2.18 0.55
N HIS A 33 -2.93 2.43 1.15
CA HIS A 33 -3.05 2.66 2.60
C HIS A 33 -2.75 1.39 3.39
N GLN A 34 -1.82 1.49 4.34
CA GLN A 34 -1.46 0.43 5.26
C GLN A 34 -1.46 0.95 6.70
N PRO A 35 -2.47 0.60 7.51
CA PRO A 35 -2.45 0.93 8.92
C PRO A 35 -1.37 0.09 9.60
N TRP A 36 -0.48 0.76 10.35
CA TRP A 36 0.59 0.12 11.12
C TRP A 36 0.17 -0.24 12.56
N SER A 37 -1.05 0.14 12.95
CA SER A 37 -1.67 -0.19 14.23
C SER A 37 -3.17 -0.40 14.04
N GLU A 38 -3.76 -1.24 14.90
CA GLU A 38 -5.21 -1.50 14.90
C GLU A 38 -6.04 -0.27 15.30
N GLU A 39 -5.42 0.69 15.99
CA GLU A 39 -6.06 1.95 16.41
C GLU A 39 -6.08 3.02 15.31
N SER A 40 -5.37 2.79 14.19
CA SER A 40 -5.35 3.73 13.08
C SER A 40 -6.72 3.81 12.40
N GLN A 41 -7.18 5.03 12.11
CA GLN A 41 -8.39 5.25 11.32
C GLN A 41 -8.12 5.19 9.80
N VAL A 42 -6.86 4.94 9.41
CA VAL A 42 -6.47 4.81 8.00
C VAL A 42 -7.03 3.49 7.44
N PRO A 43 -7.66 3.49 6.26
CA PRO A 43 -8.15 2.27 5.63
C PRO A 43 -7.02 1.26 5.41
N GLN A 44 -7.35 -0.03 5.49
CA GLN A 44 -6.44 -1.08 5.04
C GLN A 44 -6.76 -1.43 3.58
N CYS A 45 -5.93 -0.97 2.65
CA CYS A 45 -6.09 -1.20 1.20
C CYS A 45 -5.13 -2.28 0.65
N GLY A 46 -4.52 -3.06 1.54
CA GLY A 46 -3.62 -4.13 1.16
C GLY A 46 -3.27 -5.05 2.31
N ARG A 47 -2.28 -5.90 2.04
CA ARG A 47 -1.91 -7.02 2.90
C ARG A 47 -0.40 -7.14 3.00
N ILE A 48 0.02 -7.57 4.17
CA ILE A 48 1.40 -7.94 4.48
C ILE A 48 1.43 -9.46 4.55
N GLY A 49 2.18 -10.07 3.65
CA GLY A 49 2.50 -11.49 3.68
C GLY A 49 3.95 -11.72 4.08
N SER A 50 4.27 -12.95 4.46
CA SER A 50 5.65 -13.41 4.57
C SER A 50 5.81 -14.71 3.79
N HIS A 51 7.00 -14.93 3.24
CA HIS A 51 7.37 -16.22 2.67
C HIS A 51 8.40 -16.88 3.58
N GLU A 52 8.02 -18.00 4.20
CA GLU A 52 8.81 -18.66 5.26
C GLU A 52 10.23 -18.99 4.82
N GLU A 53 10.41 -19.39 3.56
CA GLU A 53 11.73 -19.74 3.01
C GLU A 53 12.55 -18.51 2.60
N ALA A 54 11.92 -17.37 2.29
CA ALA A 54 12.61 -16.18 1.80
C ALA A 54 12.99 -15.21 2.92
N LEU A 55 12.48 -15.43 4.15
CA LEU A 55 12.62 -14.52 5.28
C LEU A 55 12.28 -13.06 4.91
N ALA A 56 11.33 -12.90 3.99
CA ALA A 56 10.97 -11.63 3.40
C ALA A 56 9.51 -11.31 3.71
N ILE A 57 9.27 -10.02 3.95
CA ILE A 57 7.94 -9.43 4.05
C ILE A 57 7.54 -8.95 2.66
N VAL A 58 6.31 -9.27 2.26
CA VAL A 58 5.74 -8.85 0.98
C VAL A 58 4.53 -7.95 1.21
N PHE A 59 4.53 -6.78 0.58
CA PHE A 59 3.43 -5.83 0.56
C PHE A 59 2.66 -5.95 -0.75
N LEU A 60 1.37 -6.28 -0.65
CA LEU A 60 0.48 -6.43 -1.80
C LEU A 60 -0.77 -5.56 -1.62
N CYS A 61 -1.10 -4.74 -2.61
CA CYS A 61 -2.41 -4.10 -2.64
C CYS A 61 -3.50 -5.16 -2.86
N ASP A 62 -4.73 -4.87 -2.46
CA ASP A 62 -5.81 -5.86 -2.51
C ASP A 62 -6.05 -6.42 -3.92
N ASP A 63 -5.98 -5.59 -4.96
CA ASP A 63 -6.18 -6.08 -6.33
C ASP A 63 -5.10 -7.08 -6.77
N CYS A 64 -3.84 -6.85 -6.43
CA CYS A 64 -2.77 -7.80 -6.72
C CYS A 64 -2.89 -9.07 -5.87
N PHE A 65 -3.29 -8.93 -4.60
CA PHE A 65 -3.50 -10.07 -3.72
C PHE A 65 -4.65 -10.98 -4.20
N TYR A 66 -5.76 -10.39 -4.65
CA TYR A 66 -6.93 -11.13 -5.14
C TYR A 66 -6.86 -11.51 -6.62
N GLY A 67 -5.78 -11.18 -7.33
CA GLY A 67 -5.63 -11.47 -8.76
C GLY A 67 -6.62 -10.72 -9.65
N ARG A 68 -6.99 -9.49 -9.26
CA ARG A 68 -7.92 -8.62 -10.01
C ARG A 68 -7.23 -7.70 -11.01
N ARG A 69 -5.89 -7.59 -10.95
CA ARG A 69 -5.11 -6.91 -11.98
C ARG A 69 -4.82 -7.85 -13.16
N PRO A 70 -4.89 -7.34 -14.40
CA PRO A 70 -4.46 -8.09 -15.58
C PRO A 70 -2.95 -8.39 -15.58
#